data_AF-A0A9P6XKT7-F1
#
_entry.id   AF-A0A9P6XKT7-F1
#
_cell.length_a   1.000
_cell.length_b   1.000
_cell.length_c   1.000
_cell.angle_alpha   90.00
_cell.angle_beta   90.00
_cell.angle_gamma   90.00
#
_symmetry.space_group_name_H-M   'P 1'
#
loop_
_entity.id
_entity.type
_entity.pdbx_description
1 polymer ?
#
loop_
_entity_poly.entity_id
_entity_poly.type
_entity_poly.pdbx_seq_one_letter_code
_entity_poly.pdbx_strand_id
1 'polypeptide(L)'
;MSQIGAWAAQQSQTLATREEFVARVAEIEARFEGKDVPRPEGWSGLRVVPDRIEFWYGAQFRLHERWCYEAGAEGRWSKRRLYP
;
A
#
# COMPACT_ATOMS: atom_id res chain seq x y z
N MET A 1 8.10 9.27 -14.87
CA MET A 1 6.85 9.68 -14.19
C MET A 1 6.70 9.13 -12.76
N SER A 2 6.63 7.81 -12.51
CA SER A 2 6.36 7.30 -11.14
C SER A 2 7.41 7.71 -10.08
N GLN A 3 8.71 7.62 -10.38
CA GLN A 3 9.79 8.03 -9.46
C GLN A 3 9.82 9.55 -9.21
N ILE A 4 9.57 10.35 -10.24
CA ILE A 4 9.47 11.81 -10.15
C ILE A 4 8.32 12.20 -9.22
N GLY A 5 7.15 11.56 -9.38
CA GLY A 5 6.00 11.78 -8.49
C GLY A 5 6.32 11.48 -7.03
N ALA A 6 7.09 10.42 -6.75
CA ALA A 6 7.54 10.09 -5.40
C ALA A 6 8.50 11.13 -4.79
N TRP A 7 9.29 11.83 -5.60
CA TRP A 7 10.14 12.94 -5.16
C TRP A 7 9.36 14.25 -4.97
N ALA A 8 8.42 14.53 -5.88
CA ALA A 8 7.66 15.77 -5.87
C ALA A 8 6.61 15.79 -4.74
N ALA A 9 5.96 14.66 -4.47
CA ALA A 9 4.86 14.58 -3.52
C ALA A 9 5.34 14.54 -2.06
N GLN A 10 4.89 15.50 -1.26
CA GLN A 10 4.94 15.41 0.21
C GLN A 10 3.71 14.65 0.69
N GLN A 11 3.80 13.31 0.66
CA GLN A 11 2.66 12.43 0.88
C GLN A 11 1.90 12.78 2.17
N SER A 12 0.58 12.97 2.02
CA SER A 12 -0.39 13.27 3.11
C SER A 12 -0.22 14.62 3.81
N GLN A 13 0.68 15.49 3.36
CA GLN A 13 0.75 16.88 3.85
C GLN A 13 -0.32 17.75 3.17
N THR A 14 -0.67 18.86 3.82
CA THR A 14 -1.60 19.84 3.25
C THR A 14 -1.01 20.45 1.98
N LEU A 15 -1.73 20.33 0.87
CA LEU A 15 -1.37 20.99 -0.38
C LEU A 15 -2.00 22.38 -0.43
N ALA A 16 -1.20 23.43 -0.63
CA ALA A 16 -1.73 24.79 -0.70
C ALA A 16 -2.47 25.04 -2.03
N THR A 17 -1.86 24.70 -3.17
CA THR A 17 -2.47 24.83 -4.50
C THR A 17 -2.05 23.70 -5.45
N ARG A 18 -2.83 23.47 -6.51
CA ARG A 18 -2.48 22.47 -7.52
C ARG A 18 -1.26 22.91 -8.35
N GLU A 19 -1.15 24.21 -8.59
CA GLU A 19 -0.10 24.84 -9.39
C GLU A 19 1.28 24.67 -8.73
N GLU A 20 1.35 24.81 -7.40
CA GLU A 20 2.58 24.54 -6.64
C GLU A 20 3.06 23.11 -6.83
N PHE A 21 2.15 22.13 -6.78
CA PHE A 21 2.50 20.74 -7.01
C PHE A 21 3.02 20.50 -8.44
N VAL A 22 2.37 21.10 -9.46
CA VAL A 22 2.82 21.01 -10.86
C VAL A 22 4.21 21.64 -11.03
N ALA A 23 4.45 22.80 -10.42
CA ALA A 23 5.76 23.46 -10.45
C ALA A 23 6.84 22.58 -9.82
N ARG A 24 6.53 21.93 -8.70
CA ARG A 24 7.44 21.00 -8.02
C ARG A 24 7.72 19.74 -8.85
N VAL A 25 6.73 19.21 -9.57
CA VAL A 25 6.96 18.11 -10.53
C VAL A 25 7.96 18.53 -11.60
N ALA A 26 7.75 19.69 -12.24
CA ALA A 26 8.65 20.20 -13.27
C ALA A 26 10.07 20.46 -12.74
N GLU A 27 10.21 20.98 -11.51
CA GLU A 27 11.50 21.15 -10.83
C GLU A 27 12.25 19.81 -10.71
N ILE A 28 11.56 18.76 -10.25
CA ILE A 28 12.15 17.43 -10.07
C ILE A 28 12.46 16.76 -11.42
N GLU A 29 11.62 16.93 -12.44
CA GLU A 29 11.90 16.45 -13.80
C GLU A 29 13.18 17.07 -14.36
N ALA A 30 13.32 18.39 -14.27
CA ALA A 30 14.52 19.10 -14.70
C ALA A 30 15.76 18.68 -13.90
N ARG A 31 15.62 18.49 -12.58
CA ARG A 31 16.71 18.05 -11.71
C ARG A 31 17.33 16.71 -12.13
N PHE A 32 16.49 15.77 -12.56
CA PHE A 32 16.89 14.41 -12.94
C PHE A 32 16.89 14.16 -14.44
N GLU A 33 16.78 15.20 -15.28
CA GLU A 33 16.81 15.06 -16.72
C GLU A 33 18.13 14.38 -17.18
N GLY A 34 17.99 13.31 -17.98
CA GLY A 34 19.11 12.51 -18.46
C GLY A 34 19.90 11.75 -17.37
N LYS A 35 19.35 11.65 -16.15
CA LYS A 35 19.98 10.97 -15.00
C LYS A 35 19.06 9.91 -14.41
N ASP A 36 19.65 8.94 -13.72
CA ASP A 36 18.89 8.03 -12.88
C ASP A 36 18.27 8.77 -11.68
N VAL A 37 17.01 8.46 -11.39
CA VAL A 37 16.29 9.02 -10.23
C VAL A 37 16.53 8.09 -9.03
N PRO A 38 17.33 8.50 -8.03
CA PRO A 38 17.52 7.70 -6.83
C PRO A 38 16.21 7.62 -6.05
N ARG A 39 16.08 6.62 -5.17
CA ARG A 39 14.92 6.52 -4.28
C ARG A 39 14.95 7.68 -3.25
N PRO A 40 13.84 8.42 -3.03
CA PRO A 40 13.75 9.41 -1.97
C PRO A 40 13.97 8.78 -0.58
N GLU A 41 14.54 9.54 0.36
CA GLU A 41 14.89 9.05 1.71
C GLU A 41 13.69 8.45 2.47
N GLY A 42 12.52 9.09 2.40
CA GLY A 42 11.29 8.62 3.06
C GLY A 42 10.55 7.51 2.30
N TRP A 43 11.00 7.13 1.10
CA TRP A 43 10.28 6.16 0.27
C TRP A 43 10.76 4.74 0.58
N SER A 44 9.86 3.91 1.11
CA SER A 44 10.19 2.55 1.53
C SER A 44 9.00 1.60 1.33
N GLY A 45 9.22 0.33 1.61
CA GLY A 45 8.20 -0.70 1.63
C GLY A 45 7.89 -1.13 3.06
N LEU A 46 6.65 -1.53 3.31
CA LEU A 46 6.23 -2.20 4.53
C LEU A 46 5.87 -3.65 4.20
N ARG A 47 6.20 -4.58 5.10
CA ARG A 47 5.75 -5.97 5.03
C ARG A 47 4.75 -6.22 6.15
N VAL A 48 3.50 -6.49 5.80
CA VAL A 48 2.52 -7.04 6.73
C VAL A 48 2.78 -8.53 6.86
N VAL A 49 3.12 -8.97 8.08
CA VAL A 49 3.19 -10.39 8.43
C VAL A 49 1.86 -10.74 9.09
N PRO A 50 0.96 -11.48 8.43
CA PRO A 50 -0.36 -11.72 8.98
C PRO A 50 -0.30 -12.78 10.08
N ASP A 51 -0.92 -12.50 11.21
CA ASP A 51 -1.24 -13.52 12.23
C ASP A 51 -2.60 -14.18 11.94
N ARG A 52 -3.41 -13.55 11.09
CA ARG A 52 -4.74 -14.01 10.70
C ARG A 52 -5.06 -13.61 9.27
N ILE A 53 -5.64 -14.54 8.51
CA ILE A 53 -6.17 -14.31 7.16
C ILE A 53 -7.58 -14.89 7.10
N GLU A 54 -8.55 -14.08 6.66
CA GLU A 54 -9.93 -14.54 6.47
C GLU A 54 -10.30 -14.51 4.99
N PHE A 55 -10.81 -15.64 4.50
CA PHE A 55 -11.42 -15.75 3.19
C PHE A 55 -12.93 -15.76 3.36
N TRP A 56 -13.59 -14.79 2.74
CA TRP A 56 -15.04 -14.66 2.74
C TRP A 56 -15.55 -14.95 1.32
N TYR A 57 -16.50 -15.87 1.20
CA TYR A 57 -17.13 -16.23 -0.07
C TYR A 57 -18.63 -15.93 -0.01
N GLY A 58 -19.10 -15.18 -1.00
CA GLY A 58 -20.51 -14.86 -1.16
C GLY A 58 -21.32 -16.11 -1.52
N ALA A 59 -22.50 -16.26 -0.89
CA ALA A 59 -23.43 -17.35 -1.13
C ALA A 59 -24.87 -16.83 -1.10
N GLN A 60 -25.81 -17.63 -1.60
CA GLN A 60 -27.22 -17.29 -1.60
C GLN A 60 -27.79 -17.25 -0.17
N PHE A 61 -28.92 -16.56 -0.01
CA PHE A 61 -29.67 -16.51 1.26
C PHE A 61 -28.85 -16.04 2.48
N ARG A 62 -27.81 -15.22 2.27
CA ARG A 62 -26.88 -14.71 3.31
C ARG A 62 -26.07 -15.81 4.01
N LEU A 63 -25.97 -17.01 3.44
CA LEU A 63 -25.23 -18.14 4.00
C LEU A 63 -23.75 -18.12 3.58
N HIS A 64 -23.07 -17.00 3.80
CA HIS A 64 -21.68 -16.80 3.39
C HIS A 64 -20.73 -17.83 4.01
N GLU A 65 -19.76 -18.30 3.24
CA GLU A 65 -18.69 -19.13 3.78
C GLU A 65 -17.55 -18.25 4.27
N ARG A 66 -17.13 -18.49 5.51
CA ARG A 66 -16.03 -17.75 6.13
C ARG A 66 -14.98 -18.73 6.63
N TRP A 67 -13.81 -18.70 5.99
CA TRP A 67 -12.66 -19.51 6.36
C TRP A 67 -11.60 -18.63 7.01
N CYS A 68 -11.35 -18.87 8.29
CA CYS A 68 -10.35 -18.15 9.07
C CYS A 68 -9.11 -19.01 9.24
N TYR A 69 -7.97 -18.48 8.82
CA TYR A 69 -6.64 -19.02 9.05
C TYR A 69 -5.94 -18.19 10.12
N GLU A 70 -5.38 -18.83 11.14
CA GLU A 70 -4.70 -18.16 12.25
C GLU A 70 -3.34 -18.84 12.50
N ALA A 71 -2.29 -18.02 12.64
CA ALA A 71 -0.95 -18.48 12.96
C ALA A 71 -0.84 -18.76 14.47
N GLY A 72 -0.45 -19.98 14.83
CA GLY A 72 -0.12 -20.34 16.21
C GLY A 72 1.28 -19.87 16.61
N ALA A 73 1.61 -20.02 17.90
CA ALA A 73 2.88 -19.55 18.50
C ALA A 73 4.17 -20.09 17.82
N GLU A 74 4.09 -21.22 17.11
CA GLU A 74 5.21 -21.83 16.36
C GLU A 74 5.15 -21.56 14.84
N GLY A 75 4.31 -20.60 14.40
CA GLY A 75 4.08 -20.34 12.97
C GLY A 75 3.25 -21.42 12.25
N ARG A 76 2.75 -22.43 12.98
CA ARG A 76 1.81 -23.42 12.45
C ARG A 76 0.46 -22.76 12.23
N TRP A 77 -0.03 -22.79 10.99
CA TRP A 77 -1.35 -22.29 10.64
C TRP A 77 -2.43 -23.31 10.99
N SER A 78 -3.51 -22.82 11.60
CA SER A 78 -4.76 -23.56 11.78
C SER A 78 -5.85 -22.96 10.91
N LYS A 79 -6.90 -23.74 10.61
CA LYS A 79 -8.07 -23.26 9.87
C LYS A 79 -9.38 -23.62 10.58
N ARG A 80 -10.34 -22.71 10.56
CA ARG A 80 -11.71 -22.92 11.07
C ARG A 80 -12.74 -22.18 10.23
N ARG A 81 -13.99 -22.65 10.30
CA ARG A 81 -15.14 -21.93 9.74
C ARG A 81 -15.71 -20.96 10.76
N LEU A 82 -16.17 -19.81 10.30
CA LEU A 82 -16.95 -18.85 11.10
C LEU A 82 -18.40 -18.84 10.60
N TYR A 83 -19.34 -18.46 11.47
CA TYR A 83 -20.68 -18.12 11.01
C TYR A 83 -20.63 -16.89 10.08
N PRO A 84 -21.47 -16.85 9.03
CA PRO A 84 -21.58 -15.71 8.12
C PRO A 84 -21.78 -14.39 8.86
#